data_AF-A0A6J7P204-F1
#
_entry.id   AF-A0A6J7P204-F1
#
_cell.length_a   1.000
_cell.length_b   1.000
_cell.length_c   1.000
_cell.angle_alpha   90.00
_cell.angle_beta   90.00
_cell.angle_gamma   90.00
#
_symmetry.space_group_name_H-M   'P 1'
#
loop_
_entity.id
_entity.type
_entity.pdbx_description
1 polymer ?
#
loop_
_entity_poly.entity_id
_entity_poly.type
_entity_poly.pdbx_seq_one_letter_code
_entity_poly.pdbx_strand_id
1 'polypeptide(L)'
;MLERYDSLLAQIRATGRTGEMVYGPESILPRSATEYFNQNCWVAVSPPQLMDALAMKSIGMDRVMWGSDYPHDEGTGPFTREHLRQVWSDESPERMRQILGENAAALYGFDLAALAPLAEVHGPTVSEIATPLTSLPENPNEALLRNVS
;
A
#
# COMPACT_ATOMS: atom_id res chain seq x y z
N MET A 1 6.81 -14.15 4.80
CA MET A 1 5.89 -14.59 5.89
C MET A 1 4.77 -15.48 5.35
N LEU A 2 4.01 -15.05 4.32
CA LEU A 2 2.90 -15.83 3.77
C LEU A 2 3.32 -17.22 3.23
N GLU A 3 4.45 -17.31 2.53
CA GLU A 3 4.97 -18.60 2.02
C GLU A 3 5.17 -19.67 3.11
N ARG A 4 5.57 -19.25 4.32
CA ARG A 4 5.71 -20.15 5.47
C ARG A 4 4.35 -20.68 5.90
N TYR A 5 3.32 -19.83 5.91
CA TYR A 5 1.95 -20.25 6.24
C TYR A 5 1.32 -21.09 5.13
N ASP A 6 1.62 -20.80 3.85
CA ASP A 6 1.20 -21.63 2.73
C ASP A 6 1.74 -23.05 2.86
N SER A 7 3.02 -23.18 3.20
CA SER A 7 3.69 -24.46 3.43
C SER A 7 3.06 -25.22 4.61
N LEU A 8 2.78 -24.50 5.70
CA LEU A 8 2.11 -25.07 6.89
C LEU A 8 0.70 -25.57 6.57
N LEU A 9 -0.12 -24.76 5.89
CA LEU A 9 -1.49 -25.13 5.54
C LEU A 9 -1.51 -26.26 4.51
N ALA A 10 -0.56 -26.30 3.58
CA ALA A 10 -0.41 -27.42 2.66
C ALA A 10 -0.07 -28.73 3.39
N GLN A 11 0.83 -28.68 4.38
CA GLN A 11 1.14 -29.83 5.22
C GLN A 11 -0.10 -30.30 6.01
N ILE A 12 -0.85 -29.38 6.62
CA ILE A 12 -2.08 -29.72 7.35
C ILE A 12 -3.10 -30.36 6.42
N ARG A 13 -3.33 -29.80 5.22
CA ARG A 13 -4.24 -30.40 4.23
C ARG A 13 -3.82 -31.80 3.81
N ALA A 14 -2.51 -32.04 3.64
CA ALA A 14 -2.00 -33.32 3.17
C ALA A 14 -1.99 -34.40 4.26
N THR A 15 -1.81 -34.02 5.54
CA THR A 15 -1.54 -34.98 6.62
C THR A 15 -2.56 -34.96 7.76
N GLY A 16 -3.40 -33.93 7.82
CA GLY A 16 -4.32 -33.66 8.93
C GLY A 16 -3.63 -33.26 10.24
N ARG A 17 -2.33 -32.88 10.23
CA ARG A 17 -1.57 -32.62 11.47
C ARG A 17 -0.37 -31.68 11.33
N THR A 18 0.07 -31.14 12.46
CA THR A 18 1.38 -30.48 12.64
C THR A 18 2.01 -30.97 13.94
N GLY A 19 3.13 -31.68 13.85
CA GLY A 19 3.69 -32.37 15.02
C GLY A 19 2.67 -33.33 15.63
N GLU A 20 2.42 -33.21 16.93
CA GLU A 20 1.45 -34.02 17.68
C GLU A 20 0.00 -33.50 17.55
N MET A 21 -0.20 -32.29 17.02
CA MET A 21 -1.53 -31.69 16.88
C MET A 21 -2.24 -32.26 15.65
N VAL A 22 -3.39 -32.91 15.88
CA VAL A 22 -4.27 -33.45 14.83
C VAL A 22 -5.48 -32.54 14.67
N TYR A 23 -5.84 -32.23 13.42
CA TYR A 23 -6.94 -31.33 13.08
C TYR A 23 -8.18 -32.11 12.64
N GLY A 24 -9.35 -31.71 13.13
CA GLY A 24 -10.63 -32.21 12.59
C GLY A 24 -10.87 -31.70 11.17
N PRO A 25 -11.65 -32.41 10.33
CA PRO A 25 -11.90 -32.02 8.94
C PRO A 25 -12.43 -30.59 8.77
N GLU A 26 -13.25 -30.12 9.70
CA GLU A 26 -13.80 -28.75 9.73
C GLU A 26 -12.75 -27.67 10.01
N SER A 27 -11.62 -28.06 10.60
CA SER A 27 -10.51 -27.16 10.94
C SER A 27 -9.42 -27.12 9.84
N ILE A 28 -9.56 -27.92 8.78
CA ILE A 28 -8.63 -27.95 7.64
C ILE A 28 -9.08 -26.93 6.59
N LEU A 29 -8.31 -25.84 6.46
CA LEU A 29 -8.63 -24.77 5.51
C LEU A 29 -8.35 -25.19 4.05
N PRO A 30 -9.29 -24.94 3.11
CA PRO A 30 -9.18 -25.40 1.73
C PRO A 30 -8.18 -24.59 0.88
N ARG A 31 -7.87 -23.34 1.27
CA ARG A 31 -6.99 -22.44 0.51
C ARG A 31 -5.68 -22.16 1.23
N SER A 32 -4.69 -21.67 0.51
CA SER A 32 -3.44 -21.16 1.08
C SER A 32 -3.68 -19.85 1.86
N ALA A 33 -2.70 -19.46 2.68
CA ALA A 33 -2.76 -18.18 3.38
C ALA A 33 -2.67 -17.03 2.38
N THR A 34 -1.85 -17.17 1.34
CA THR A 34 -1.74 -16.20 0.24
C THR A 34 -3.07 -16.02 -0.49
N GLU A 35 -3.80 -17.10 -0.79
CA GLU A 35 -5.11 -17.02 -1.43
C GLU A 35 -6.13 -16.25 -0.56
N TYR A 36 -6.16 -16.52 0.75
CA TYR A 36 -7.04 -15.78 1.66
C TYR A 36 -6.63 -14.32 1.81
N PHE A 37 -5.34 -14.03 1.88
CA PHE A 37 -4.83 -12.67 1.95
C PHE A 37 -5.22 -11.89 0.68
N ASN A 38 -4.93 -12.43 -0.50
CA ASN A 38 -5.27 -11.78 -1.77
C ASN A 38 -6.78 -11.62 -1.97
N GLN A 39 -7.60 -12.47 -1.35
CA GLN A 39 -9.05 -12.34 -1.41
C GLN A 39 -9.57 -11.19 -0.53
N ASN A 40 -9.01 -11.01 0.68
CA ASN A 40 -9.68 -10.25 1.74
C ASN A 40 -8.85 -9.10 2.33
N CYS A 41 -7.57 -8.97 1.98
CA CYS A 41 -6.66 -8.01 2.60
C CYS A 41 -6.20 -6.96 1.59
N TRP A 42 -6.21 -5.71 2.05
CA TRP A 42 -5.57 -4.56 1.42
C TRP A 42 -4.73 -3.85 2.48
N VAL A 43 -3.63 -3.23 2.05
CA VAL A 43 -2.65 -2.60 2.93
C VAL A 43 -2.54 -1.13 2.56
N ALA A 44 -2.94 -0.26 3.48
CA ALA A 44 -2.64 1.17 3.39
C ALA A 44 -1.37 1.46 4.20
N VAL A 45 -0.40 2.15 3.61
CA VAL A 45 0.79 2.62 4.35
C VAL A 45 0.68 4.13 4.50
N SER A 46 0.83 4.60 5.75
CA SER A 46 0.38 5.94 6.17
C SER A 46 1.39 6.59 7.14
N PRO A 47 2.22 7.55 6.68
CA PRO A 47 2.66 7.72 5.30
C PRO A 47 3.86 6.82 4.97
N PRO A 48 4.01 6.35 3.72
CA PRO A 48 5.14 5.49 3.36
C PRO A 48 6.45 6.27 3.23
N GLN A 49 7.56 5.64 3.60
CA GLN A 49 8.91 6.04 3.22
C GLN A 49 9.30 5.43 1.86
N LEU A 50 10.44 5.88 1.30
CA LEU A 50 10.98 5.30 0.07
C LEU A 50 11.17 3.78 0.14
N MET A 51 11.65 3.28 1.29
CA MET A 51 11.83 1.84 1.47
C MET A 51 10.50 1.08 1.50
N ASP A 52 9.45 1.68 2.06
CA ASP A 52 8.10 1.10 2.04
C ASP A 52 7.59 1.02 0.60
N ALA A 53 7.74 2.08 -0.20
CA ALA A 53 7.34 2.10 -1.60
C ALA A 53 8.02 0.99 -2.44
N LEU A 54 9.28 0.69 -2.13
CA LEU A 54 10.01 -0.45 -2.70
C LEU A 54 9.45 -1.80 -2.21
N ALA A 55 9.23 -1.94 -0.90
CA ALA A 55 8.69 -3.17 -0.30
C ALA A 55 7.29 -3.51 -0.82
N MET A 56 6.46 -2.50 -1.10
CA MET A 56 5.13 -2.65 -1.69
C MET A 56 5.14 -3.39 -3.03
N LYS A 57 6.26 -3.39 -3.78
CA LYS A 57 6.39 -4.17 -5.03
C LYS A 57 6.21 -5.67 -4.79
N SER A 58 6.46 -6.16 -3.58
CA SER A 58 6.34 -7.58 -3.21
C SER A 58 4.96 -8.03 -2.74
N ILE A 59 4.06 -7.11 -2.37
CA ILE A 59 2.75 -7.43 -1.78
C ILE A 59 1.67 -7.68 -2.85
N GLY A 60 1.82 -7.05 -4.01
CA GLY A 60 0.82 -7.04 -5.09
C GLY A 60 0.33 -5.62 -5.34
N MET A 61 0.35 -5.21 -6.61
CA MET A 61 0.10 -3.82 -6.99
C MET A 61 -1.34 -3.38 -6.79
N ASP A 62 -2.30 -4.32 -6.78
CA ASP A 62 -3.74 -4.10 -6.65
C ASP A 62 -4.22 -4.05 -5.18
N ARG A 63 -3.32 -4.25 -4.22
CA ARG A 63 -3.66 -4.38 -2.79
C ARG A 63 -3.09 -3.29 -1.91
N VAL A 64 -2.20 -2.46 -2.45
CA VAL A 64 -1.49 -1.44 -1.69
C VAL A 64 -2.09 -0.06 -1.97
N MET A 65 -2.31 0.71 -0.93
CA MET A 65 -2.82 2.09 -1.00
C MET A 65 -1.91 3.03 -0.21
N TRP A 66 -1.88 4.29 -0.62
CA TRP A 66 -1.24 5.36 0.13
C TRP A 66 -2.22 6.00 1.13
N GLY A 67 -1.74 6.35 2.32
CA GLY A 67 -2.46 7.12 3.32
C GLY A 67 -1.68 8.38 3.71
N SER A 68 -2.39 9.49 3.95
CA SER A 68 -1.79 10.76 4.35
C SER A 68 -1.50 10.87 5.85
N ASP A 69 -2.15 10.03 6.65
CA ASP A 69 -2.22 10.08 8.12
C ASP A 69 -2.74 11.40 8.71
N TYR A 70 -3.57 12.13 7.97
CA TYR A 70 -4.18 13.36 8.51
C TYR A 70 -5.17 13.06 9.66
N PRO A 71 -5.15 13.81 10.78
CA PRO A 71 -4.38 15.02 11.07
C PRO A 71 -3.14 14.80 11.98
N HIS A 72 -2.56 13.61 12.00
CA HIS A 72 -1.48 13.29 12.91
C HIS A 72 -0.19 14.09 12.61
N ASP A 73 0.62 14.30 13.65
CA ASP A 73 1.89 15.04 13.55
C ASP A 73 2.91 14.31 12.64
N GLU A 74 2.86 12.98 12.62
CA GLU A 74 3.63 12.13 11.72
C GLU A 74 3.08 12.10 10.29
N GLY A 75 1.90 12.67 10.05
CA GLY A 75 1.24 12.70 8.76
C GLY A 75 1.92 13.61 7.75
N THR A 76 1.42 13.57 6.51
CA THR A 76 2.02 14.33 5.40
C THR A 76 1.62 15.79 5.38
N GLY A 77 0.52 16.18 6.02
CA GLY A 77 0.04 17.56 6.02
C GLY A 77 1.00 18.52 6.74
N PRO A 78 1.18 19.77 6.26
CA PRO A 78 0.63 20.36 5.04
C PRO A 78 1.43 20.05 3.76
N PHE A 79 2.50 19.24 3.85
CA PHE A 79 3.47 18.98 2.80
C PHE A 79 3.20 17.71 1.98
N THR A 80 1.93 17.39 1.74
CA THR A 80 1.55 16.16 1.03
C THR A 80 2.14 16.08 -0.37
N ARG A 81 2.19 17.19 -1.11
CA ARG A 81 2.71 17.22 -2.49
C ARG A 81 4.23 16.99 -2.50
N GLU A 82 4.96 17.57 -1.55
CA GLU A 82 6.38 17.39 -1.35
C GLU A 82 6.72 15.95 -0.96
N HIS A 83 5.95 15.34 -0.06
CA HIS A 83 6.11 13.95 0.36
C HIS A 83 5.91 12.98 -0.82
N LEU A 84 4.86 13.19 -1.61
CA LEU A 84 4.62 12.39 -2.81
C LEU A 84 5.80 12.49 -3.81
N ARG A 85 6.35 13.69 -4.00
CA ARG A 85 7.52 13.89 -4.88
C ARG A 85 8.79 13.23 -4.34
N GLN A 86 8.98 13.17 -3.03
CA GLN A 86 10.17 12.52 -2.43
C GLN A 86 10.23 11.02 -2.70
N VAL A 87 9.09 10.35 -2.75
CA VAL A 87 9.06 8.88 -2.72
C VAL A 87 8.48 8.27 -4.01
N TRP A 88 7.70 9.02 -4.82
CA TRP A 88 7.08 8.52 -6.05
C TRP A 88 7.62 9.14 -7.35
N SER A 89 8.61 10.04 -7.29
CA SER A 89 9.10 10.76 -8.48
C SER A 89 9.71 9.87 -9.56
N ASP A 90 10.33 8.74 -9.16
CA ASP A 90 10.92 7.76 -10.08
C ASP A 90 9.97 6.60 -10.45
N GLU A 91 8.69 6.68 -10.05
CA GLU A 91 7.72 5.60 -10.25
C GLU A 91 6.97 5.74 -11.59
N SER A 92 6.44 4.64 -12.13
CA SER A 92 5.66 4.72 -13.37
C SER A 92 4.31 5.44 -13.15
N PRO A 93 3.80 6.18 -14.14
CA PRO A 93 2.47 6.79 -14.08
C PRO A 93 1.36 5.79 -13.73
N GLU A 94 1.43 4.58 -14.27
CA GLU A 94 0.46 3.50 -14.03
C GLU A 94 0.45 3.12 -12.56
N ARG A 95 1.63 2.96 -11.96
CA ARG A 95 1.78 2.55 -10.57
C ARG A 95 1.42 3.67 -9.60
N MET A 96 1.74 4.92 -9.94
CA MET A 96 1.25 6.09 -9.19
C MET A 96 -0.28 6.10 -9.15
N ARG A 97 -0.96 5.97 -10.30
CA ARG A 97 -2.43 5.98 -10.34
C ARG A 97 -3.04 4.87 -9.49
N GLN A 98 -2.48 3.65 -9.57
CA GLN A 98 -2.96 2.52 -8.78
C GLN A 98 -2.87 2.77 -7.27
N ILE A 99 -1.67 3.10 -6.78
CA ILE A 99 -1.41 3.21 -5.34
C ILE A 99 -2.05 4.46 -4.73
N LEU A 100 -2.07 5.57 -5.48
CA LEU A 100 -2.56 6.87 -4.97
C LEU A 100 -4.06 7.07 -5.18
N GLY A 101 -4.74 6.21 -5.95
CA GLY A 101 -6.16 6.39 -6.26
C GLY A 101 -6.93 5.12 -6.61
N GLU A 102 -6.56 4.41 -7.68
CA GLU A 102 -7.43 3.37 -8.28
C GLU A 102 -7.70 2.21 -7.32
N ASN A 103 -6.72 1.79 -6.51
CA ASN A 103 -6.91 0.71 -5.54
C ASN A 103 -7.92 1.07 -4.45
N ALA A 104 -7.85 2.30 -3.93
CA ALA A 104 -8.81 2.81 -2.96
C ALA A 104 -10.20 2.93 -3.59
N ALA A 105 -10.28 3.42 -4.82
CA ALA A 105 -11.54 3.52 -5.55
C ALA A 105 -12.19 2.15 -5.78
N ALA A 106 -11.39 1.14 -6.17
CA ALA A 106 -11.87 -0.22 -6.36
C ALA A 106 -12.36 -0.87 -5.05
N LEU A 107 -11.61 -0.70 -3.95
CA LEU A 107 -11.97 -1.27 -2.65
C LEU A 107 -13.23 -0.63 -2.07
N TYR A 108 -13.31 0.70 -2.09
CA TYR A 108 -14.42 1.44 -1.46
C TYR A 108 -15.61 1.69 -2.40
N GLY A 109 -15.50 1.31 -3.67
CA GLY A 109 -16.56 1.49 -4.66
C GLY A 109 -16.76 2.94 -5.11
N PHE A 110 -15.69 3.74 -5.17
CA PHE A 110 -15.77 5.12 -5.66
C PHE A 110 -15.88 5.17 -7.19
N ASP A 111 -16.74 6.05 -7.69
CA ASP A 111 -16.85 6.36 -9.11
C ASP A 111 -15.76 7.35 -9.53
N LEU A 112 -14.70 6.84 -10.17
CA LEU A 112 -13.60 7.67 -10.66
C LEU A 112 -14.04 8.67 -11.73
N ALA A 113 -15.05 8.37 -12.55
CA ALA A 113 -15.54 9.30 -13.55
C ALA A 113 -16.25 10.48 -12.89
N ALA A 114 -17.02 10.23 -11.83
CA ALA A 114 -17.65 11.29 -11.04
C ALA A 114 -16.63 12.13 -10.26
N LEU A 115 -15.52 11.53 -9.81
CA LEU A 115 -14.46 12.23 -9.07
C LEU A 115 -13.48 13.00 -9.97
N ALA A 116 -13.35 12.63 -11.25
CA ALA A 116 -12.36 13.21 -12.16
C ALA A 116 -12.38 14.76 -12.22
N PRO A 117 -13.54 15.46 -12.27
CA PRO A 117 -13.56 16.93 -12.26
C PRO A 117 -12.98 17.55 -11.00
N LEU A 118 -13.15 16.90 -9.84
CA LEU A 118 -12.58 17.38 -8.56
C LEU A 118 -11.08 17.07 -8.48
N ALA A 119 -10.67 15.89 -8.96
CA ALA A 119 -9.26 15.51 -9.03
C ALA A 119 -8.46 16.47 -9.93
N GLU A 120 -9.04 16.95 -11.03
CA GLU A 120 -8.40 17.94 -11.91
C GLU A 120 -8.13 19.27 -11.19
N VAL A 121 -9.03 19.68 -10.29
CA VAL A 121 -8.91 20.95 -9.56
C VAL A 121 -8.03 20.84 -8.32
N HIS A 122 -8.10 19.72 -7.59
CA HIS A 122 -7.52 19.59 -6.26
C HIS A 122 -6.35 18.60 -6.18
N GLY A 123 -6.30 17.62 -7.08
CA GLY A 123 -5.30 16.56 -7.09
C GLY A 123 -3.94 17.04 -7.59
N PRO A 124 -2.86 16.33 -7.25
CA PRO A 124 -1.58 16.49 -7.93
C PRO A 124 -1.62 15.85 -9.31
N THR A 125 -0.82 16.38 -10.24
CA THR A 125 -0.64 15.74 -11.55
C THR A 125 0.48 14.70 -11.51
N VAL A 126 0.45 13.72 -12.42
CA VAL A 126 1.58 12.78 -12.58
C VAL A 126 2.88 13.54 -12.85
N SER A 127 2.86 14.56 -13.70
CA SER A 127 4.05 15.38 -14.02
C SER A 127 4.61 16.13 -12.81
N GLU A 128 3.73 16.59 -11.92
CA GLU A 128 4.15 17.25 -10.68
C GLU A 128 4.84 16.26 -9.74
N ILE A 129 4.24 15.09 -9.53
CA ILE A 129 4.84 14.04 -8.67
C ILE A 129 6.15 13.53 -9.25
N ALA A 130 6.21 13.35 -10.58
CA ALA A 130 7.40 12.91 -11.30
C ALA A 130 8.56 13.93 -11.28
N THR A 131 8.34 15.14 -10.75
CA THR A 131 9.42 16.12 -10.56
C THR A 131 10.03 15.93 -9.17
N PRO A 132 11.28 15.45 -9.04
CA PRO A 132 11.89 15.18 -7.74
C PRO A 132 11.91 16.41 -6.82
N LEU A 133 11.80 16.19 -5.51
CA LEU A 133 11.99 17.25 -4.52
C LEU A 133 13.50 17.46 -4.29
N THR A 134 14.04 18.57 -4.77
CA THR A 134 15.49 18.85 -4.69
C THR A 134 15.95 19.52 -3.40
N SER A 135 15.01 20.07 -2.62
CA SER A 135 15.27 20.72 -1.34
C SER A 135 14.02 20.68 -0.47
N LEU A 136 14.19 20.60 0.85
CA LEU A 136 13.07 20.66 1.78
C LEU A 136 12.46 22.07 1.84
N PRO A 137 11.15 22.18 2.13
CA PRO A 137 10.52 23.46 2.45
C PRO A 137 11.02 24.00 3.80
N GLU A 138 10.71 25.26 4.10
CA GLU A 138 10.95 25.82 5.43
C GLU A 138 10.09 25.10 6.48
N ASN A 139 10.69 24.73 7.61
CA ASN A 139 10.05 24.00 8.70
C ASN A 139 9.39 22.68 8.23
N PRO A 140 10.16 21.74 7.67
CA PRO A 140 9.62 20.46 7.21
C PRO A 140 9.05 19.66 8.38
N ASN A 141 7.96 18.92 8.13
CA ASN A 141 7.39 18.00 9.12
C ASN A 141 8.16 16.67 9.17
N GLU A 142 7.78 15.80 10.10
CA GLU A 142 8.43 14.50 10.30
C GLU A 142 8.35 13.61 9.05
N ALA A 143 7.22 13.64 8.32
CA ALA A 143 7.06 12.85 7.09
C ALA A 143 8.12 13.18 6.02
N LEU A 144 8.51 14.45 5.87
CA LEU A 144 9.59 14.83 4.96
C LEU A 144 10.97 14.49 5.52
N LEU A 145 11.20 14.75 6.82
CA LEU A 145 12.49 14.52 7.48
C LEU A 145 12.90 13.04 7.46
N ARG A 146 11.93 12.13 7.59
CA ARG A 146 12.17 10.67 7.55
C ARG A 146 12.60 10.12 6.20
N ASN A 147 12.50 10.91 5.12
CA ASN A 147 12.91 10.52 3.77
C ASN A 147 14.25 11.15 3.34
N VAL A 148 14.91 11.89 4.24
CA VAL A 148 16.24 12.47 3.98
C VAL A 148 17.28 11.52 4.55
N SER A 149 17.95 10.77 3.68
CA SER A 149 19.10 9.93 4.00
C SER A 149 20.40 10.73 4.00
#